data_AF-A0AAW5TLE9-F1
#
_entry.id   AF-A0AAW5TLE9-F1
#
_cell.length_a   1.000
_cell.length_b   1.000
_cell.length_c   1.000
_cell.angle_alpha   90.00
_cell.angle_beta   90.00
_cell.angle_gamma   90.00
#
_symmetry.space_group_name_H-M   'P 1'
#
loop_
_entity.id
_entity.type
_entity.pdbx_description
1 polymer ?
#
loop_
_entity_poly.entity_id
_entity_poly.type
_entity_poly.pdbx_seq_one_letter_code
_entity_poly.pdbx_strand_id
1 'polypeptide(L)'
;IFPATHFMTNDENMEIAIGKIQAELEDQLGFFEREGKLLEAQRLKQRTDYDIEMLREMGYTNGVENYSRHMDGRSEGEPPYTLLDFFPDDFLIMVDESHMTMGQIKGMYNGDRSRKEMLVNYGFRLPSALDNRPLRREEFESHVHQIVYVSATPGDYEREQTDTVIEQIIRPTGLLDPEVEVRPTMGQIDDLLGEINVRTEKNERTFITTLTKKMAEDLTDYFKEMGVKVKYMH
;
A
#
# COMPACT_ATOMS: atom_id res chain seq x y z
N ILE A 1 12.78 -22.59 18.61
CA ILE A 1 11.52 -21.89 19.00
C ILE A 1 11.69 -20.45 18.53
N PHE A 2 10.78 -19.93 17.71
CA PHE A 2 10.85 -18.55 17.22
C PHE A 2 10.14 -17.58 18.19
N PRO A 3 10.51 -16.28 18.17
CA PRO A 3 9.82 -15.24 18.94
C PRO A 3 8.31 -15.18 18.66
N ALA A 4 7.52 -14.80 19.67
CA ALA A 4 6.08 -14.62 19.52
C ALA A 4 5.70 -13.30 18.82
N THR A 5 6.62 -12.32 18.80
CA THR A 5 6.44 -11.03 18.12
C THR A 5 7.72 -10.62 17.39
N HIS A 6 7.58 -9.80 16.34
CA HIS A 6 8.72 -9.30 15.56
C HIS A 6 9.47 -8.13 16.23
N PHE A 7 8.90 -7.53 17.27
CA PHE A 7 9.46 -6.37 17.98
C PHE A 7 10.08 -6.75 19.34
N MET A 8 10.48 -8.01 19.52
CA MET A 8 11.15 -8.44 20.75
C MET A 8 12.58 -7.90 20.78
N THR A 9 12.88 -7.14 21.84
CA THR A 9 14.25 -6.71 22.18
C THR A 9 14.60 -7.17 23.59
N ASN A 10 15.87 -7.12 23.97
CA ASN A 10 16.31 -7.44 25.33
C ASN A 10 16.18 -6.22 26.26
N ASP A 11 16.20 -6.45 27.57
CA ASP A 11 15.99 -5.37 28.57
C ASP A 11 17.03 -4.24 28.47
N GLU A 12 18.28 -4.57 28.15
CA GLU A 12 19.36 -3.59 27.99
C GLU A 12 19.09 -2.65 26.80
N ASN A 13 18.73 -3.19 25.65
CA ASN A 13 18.38 -2.40 24.47
C ASN A 13 17.07 -1.62 24.67
N MET A 14 16.11 -2.18 25.42
CA MET A 14 14.86 -1.52 25.76
C MET A 14 15.11 -0.23 26.54
N GLU A 15 15.94 -0.26 27.59
CA GLU A 15 16.26 0.95 28.37
C GLU A 15 17.05 1.99 27.55
N ILE A 16 17.94 1.56 26.66
CA ILE A 16 18.62 2.47 25.73
C ILE A 16 17.60 3.15 24.79
N ALA A 17 16.67 2.38 24.22
CA ALA A 17 15.64 2.90 23.34
C ALA A 17 14.72 3.88 24.08
N ILE A 18 14.30 3.55 25.30
CA ILE A 18 13.49 4.43 26.15
C ILE A 18 14.22 5.75 26.43
N GLY A 19 15.52 5.71 26.74
CA GLY A 19 16.31 6.93 26.92
C GLY A 19 16.31 7.83 25.69
N LYS A 20 16.41 7.25 24.49
CA LYS A 20 16.31 8.01 23.22
C LYS A 20 14.91 8.56 22.97
N ILE A 21 13.86 7.81 23.29
CA ILE A 21 12.46 8.25 23.18
C ILE A 21 12.20 9.44 24.12
N GLN A 22 12.70 9.38 25.36
CA GLN A 22 12.57 10.47 26.33
C GLN A 22 13.28 11.73 25.86
N ALA A 23 14.49 11.61 25.33
CA ALA A 23 15.24 12.75 24.79
C ALA A 23 14.49 13.42 23.61
N GLU A 24 14.00 12.63 22.65
CA GLU A 24 13.22 13.17 21.52
C GLU A 24 11.89 13.80 21.99
N LEU A 25 11.26 13.22 23.01
CA LEU A 25 10.07 13.80 23.63
C LEU A 25 10.37 15.18 24.20
N GLU A 26 11.44 15.34 24.99
CA GLU A 26 11.83 16.63 25.56
C GLU A 26 12.07 17.69 24.48
N ASP A 27 12.80 17.33 23.41
CA ASP A 27 13.07 18.23 22.29
C ASP A 27 11.78 18.67 21.57
N GLN A 28 10.88 17.70 21.30
CA GLN A 28 9.63 17.95 20.60
C GLN A 28 8.62 18.75 21.44
N LEU A 29 8.57 18.51 22.76
CA LEU A 29 7.77 19.33 23.68
C LEU A 29 8.29 20.77 23.70
N GLY A 30 9.60 20.96 23.80
CA GLY A 30 10.22 22.29 23.73
C GLY A 30 9.93 23.01 22.41
N PHE A 31 9.86 22.29 21.29
CA PHE A 31 9.43 22.85 20.01
C PHE A 31 7.96 23.31 20.06
N PHE A 32 7.04 22.46 20.51
CA PHE A 32 5.61 22.82 20.58
C PHE A 32 5.33 23.98 21.54
N GLU A 33 6.01 24.03 22.68
CA GLU A 33 5.87 25.14 23.64
C GLU A 33 6.32 26.47 23.04
N ARG A 34 7.46 26.49 22.32
CA ARG A 34 7.95 27.70 21.61
C ARG A 34 6.98 28.17 20.51
N GLU A 35 6.31 27.24 19.85
CA GLU A 35 5.32 27.52 18.81
C GLU A 35 3.91 27.82 19.36
N GLY A 36 3.73 27.84 20.69
CA GLY A 36 2.42 28.07 21.34
C GLY A 36 1.42 26.92 21.19
N LYS A 37 1.88 25.74 20.76
CA LYS A 37 1.09 24.51 20.54
C LYS A 37 0.95 23.68 21.82
N LEU A 38 0.40 24.30 22.86
CA LEU A 38 0.35 23.71 24.21
C LEU A 38 -0.53 22.44 24.28
N LEU A 39 -1.58 22.36 23.47
CA LEU A 39 -2.47 21.18 23.44
C LEU A 39 -1.77 19.99 22.80
N GLU A 40 -1.04 20.21 21.71
CA GLU A 40 -0.22 19.21 21.03
C GLU A 40 0.90 18.71 21.95
N ALA A 41 1.58 19.61 22.68
CA ALA A 41 2.58 19.25 23.68
C ALA A 41 1.99 18.36 24.78
N GLN A 42 0.87 18.79 25.39
CA GLN A 42 0.20 18.00 26.43
C GLN A 42 -0.21 16.62 25.92
N ARG A 43 -0.79 16.54 24.72
CA ARG A 43 -1.21 15.28 24.09
C ARG A 43 -0.03 14.34 23.87
N LEU A 44 1.06 14.86 23.31
CA LEU A 44 2.26 14.08 23.01
C LEU A 44 2.88 13.54 24.29
N LYS A 45 3.00 14.40 25.32
CA LYS A 45 3.55 14.02 26.63
C LYS A 45 2.74 12.90 27.28
N GLN A 46 1.43 13.09 27.42
CA GLN A 46 0.56 12.09 28.05
C GLN A 46 0.64 10.73 27.36
N ARG A 47 0.64 10.73 26.02
CA ARG A 47 0.70 9.48 25.26
C ARG A 47 2.05 8.80 25.39
N THR A 48 3.14 9.55 25.24
CA THR A 48 4.50 8.99 25.22
C THR A 48 4.92 8.50 26.61
N ASP A 49 4.56 9.22 27.68
CA ASP A 49 4.84 8.79 29.06
C ASP A 49 4.14 7.47 29.38
N TYR A 50 2.86 7.33 28.99
CA TYR A 50 2.12 6.08 29.15
C TYR A 50 2.74 4.93 28.33
N ASP A 51 3.10 5.19 27.07
CA ASP A 51 3.71 4.19 26.21
C ASP A 51 5.09 3.74 26.79
N ILE A 52 5.87 4.65 27.39
CA ILE A 52 7.13 4.34 28.10
C ILE A 52 6.89 3.48 29.36
N GLU A 53 5.89 3.82 30.18
CA GLU A 53 5.54 3.06 31.38
C GLU A 53 5.17 1.61 31.02
N MET A 54 4.35 1.43 29.98
CA MET A 54 3.99 0.11 29.46
C MET A 54 5.20 -0.66 28.92
N LEU A 55 6.13 0.00 28.23
CA LEU A 55 7.37 -0.63 27.76
C LEU A 55 8.25 -1.12 28.91
N ARG A 56 8.35 -0.38 30.02
CA ARG A 56 9.13 -0.80 31.20
C ARG A 56 8.47 -1.94 31.98
N GLU A 57 7.15 -1.88 32.18
CA GLU A 57 6.44 -2.86 33.02
C GLU A 57 6.14 -4.17 32.29
N MET A 58 5.72 -4.07 31.02
CA MET A 58 5.20 -5.20 30.26
C MET A 58 6.13 -5.65 29.13
N GLY A 59 7.16 -4.87 28.79
CA GLY A 59 8.04 -5.10 27.65
C GLY A 59 7.40 -4.81 26.28
N TYR A 60 6.15 -4.31 26.26
CA TYR A 60 5.44 -3.94 25.04
C TYR A 60 4.39 -2.86 25.30
N THR A 61 4.02 -2.11 24.26
CA THR A 61 2.88 -1.19 24.26
C THR A 61 2.09 -1.30 22.95
N ASN A 62 0.85 -0.84 22.96
CA ASN A 62 0.02 -0.76 21.76
C ASN A 62 0.53 0.35 20.83
N GLY A 63 0.96 -0.04 19.63
CA GLY A 63 1.57 0.87 18.68
C GLY A 63 3.09 0.97 18.83
N VAL A 64 3.75 -0.07 19.38
CA VAL A 64 5.21 -0.12 19.55
C VAL A 64 5.98 0.15 18.26
N GLU A 65 5.41 -0.15 17.10
CA GLU A 65 6.02 0.09 15.79
C GLU A 65 6.35 1.57 15.54
N ASN A 66 5.65 2.51 16.20
CA ASN A 66 5.92 3.95 16.12
C ASN A 66 7.25 4.35 16.78
N TYR A 67 7.85 3.44 17.56
CA TYR A 67 9.17 3.59 18.17
C TYR A 67 10.23 2.73 17.49
N SER A 68 9.92 2.08 16.36
CA SER A 68 10.82 1.12 15.69
C SER A 68 12.22 1.66 15.45
N ARG A 69 12.38 2.91 14.98
CA ARG A 69 13.72 3.52 14.83
C ARG A 69 14.57 3.43 16.11
N HIS A 70 13.98 3.78 17.25
CA HIS A 70 14.68 3.78 18.53
C HIS A 70 14.95 2.35 19.01
N MET A 71 13.99 1.45 18.83
CA MET A 71 14.09 0.04 19.21
C MET A 71 15.16 -0.70 18.40
N ASP A 72 15.21 -0.44 17.09
CA ASP A 72 16.15 -1.04 16.15
C ASP A 72 17.54 -0.40 16.22
N GLY A 73 17.66 0.76 16.87
CA GLY A 73 18.90 1.55 16.91
C GLY A 73 19.26 2.21 15.58
N ARG A 74 18.32 2.32 14.64
CA ARG A 74 18.49 2.93 13.33
C ARG A 74 18.68 4.45 13.42
N SER A 75 19.36 5.02 12.42
CA SER A 75 19.52 6.46 12.25
C SER A 75 18.22 7.09 11.74
N GLU A 76 18.06 8.41 11.94
CA GLU A 76 16.94 9.16 11.34
C GLU A 76 16.95 9.03 9.81
N GLY A 77 15.79 8.74 9.23
CA GLY A 77 15.63 8.55 7.78
C GLY A 77 16.11 7.21 7.23
N GLU A 78 16.83 6.39 8.01
CA GLU A 78 17.32 5.07 7.59
C GLU A 78 16.14 4.16 7.20
N PRO A 79 16.26 3.31 6.16
CA PRO A 79 15.21 2.38 5.78
C PRO A 79 14.86 1.43 6.94
N PRO A 80 13.58 1.10 7.15
CA PRO A 80 13.18 0.09 8.12
C PRO A 80 13.44 -1.31 7.60
N TYR A 81 13.67 -2.24 8.53
CA TYR A 81 13.64 -3.66 8.23
C TYR A 81 12.24 -4.07 7.75
N THR A 82 12.22 -4.92 6.74
CA THR A 82 11.02 -5.43 6.08
C THR A 82 11.12 -6.95 5.93
N LEU A 83 10.13 -7.55 5.29
CA LEU A 83 10.20 -8.97 4.92
C LEU A 83 11.40 -9.27 4.00
N LEU A 84 11.84 -8.31 3.18
CA LEU A 84 12.95 -8.52 2.24
C LEU A 84 14.26 -8.84 2.96
N ASP A 85 14.48 -8.21 4.11
CA ASP A 85 15.66 -8.42 4.96
C ASP A 85 15.71 -9.80 5.63
N PHE A 86 14.59 -10.54 5.62
CA PHE A 86 14.53 -11.91 6.16
C PHE A 86 14.91 -12.96 5.10
N PHE A 87 14.97 -12.58 3.83
CA PHE A 87 15.44 -13.46 2.77
C PHE A 87 16.97 -13.47 2.70
N PRO A 88 17.59 -14.57 2.24
CA PRO A 88 19.00 -14.57 1.87
C PRO A 88 19.28 -13.57 0.73
N ASP A 89 20.50 -13.06 0.64
CA ASP A 89 20.90 -12.05 -0.33
C ASP A 89 20.68 -12.45 -1.81
N ASP A 90 20.53 -13.74 -2.11
CA ASP A 90 20.37 -14.29 -3.47
C ASP A 90 18.92 -14.66 -3.83
N PHE A 91 17.94 -14.14 -3.10
CA PHE A 91 16.52 -14.43 -3.35
C PHE A 91 15.99 -13.86 -4.69
N LEU A 92 14.91 -14.48 -5.17
CA LEU A 92 14.19 -14.07 -6.37
C LEU A 92 12.88 -13.37 -6.00
N ILE A 93 12.64 -12.20 -6.59
CA ILE A 93 11.36 -11.49 -6.50
C ILE A 93 10.52 -11.79 -7.76
N MET A 94 9.26 -12.14 -7.57
CA MET A 94 8.27 -12.17 -8.65
C MET A 94 7.20 -11.12 -8.38
N VAL A 95 7.00 -10.21 -9.33
CA VAL A 95 5.99 -9.14 -9.24
C VAL A 95 4.86 -9.45 -10.20
N ASP A 96 3.76 -9.94 -9.66
CA ASP A 96 2.53 -10.16 -10.42
C ASP A 96 1.80 -8.83 -10.69
N GLU A 97 1.14 -8.77 -11.84
CA GLU A 97 0.55 -7.56 -12.44
C GLU A 97 1.43 -6.32 -12.24
N SER A 98 2.70 -6.44 -12.65
CA SER A 98 3.76 -5.47 -12.36
C SER A 98 3.41 -4.02 -12.72
N HIS A 99 2.63 -3.81 -13.79
CA HIS A 99 2.22 -2.50 -14.26
C HIS A 99 1.38 -1.72 -13.23
N MET A 100 0.66 -2.44 -12.37
CA MET A 100 -0.06 -1.88 -11.23
C MET A 100 0.78 -1.94 -9.95
N THR A 101 1.39 -3.09 -9.68
CA THR A 101 2.10 -3.35 -8.42
C THR A 101 3.29 -2.42 -8.21
N MET A 102 4.09 -2.15 -9.25
CA MET A 102 5.23 -1.22 -9.15
C MET A 102 4.78 0.23 -8.92
N GLY A 103 3.68 0.64 -9.57
CA GLY A 103 3.05 1.93 -9.32
C GLY A 103 2.59 2.07 -7.85
N GLN A 104 2.03 1.00 -7.29
CA GLN A 104 1.62 0.95 -5.89
C GLN A 104 2.83 1.05 -4.94
N ILE A 105 3.88 0.27 -5.14
CA ILE A 105 5.12 0.33 -4.32
C ILE A 105 5.67 1.77 -4.28
N LYS A 106 5.73 2.44 -5.43
CA LYS A 106 6.15 3.85 -5.51
C LYS A 106 5.26 4.79 -4.69
N GLY A 107 3.96 4.54 -4.64
CA GLY A 107 2.98 5.38 -3.94
C GLY A 107 2.93 5.18 -2.42
N MET A 108 3.32 4.01 -1.91
CA MET A 108 3.13 3.63 -0.49
C MET A 108 3.81 4.59 0.48
N TYR A 109 5.08 4.94 0.23
CA TYR A 109 5.83 5.84 1.11
C TYR A 109 5.15 7.21 1.25
N ASN A 110 4.75 7.82 0.13
CA ASN A 110 4.19 9.17 0.12
C ASN A 110 2.83 9.23 0.83
N GLY A 111 1.98 8.21 0.61
CA GLY A 111 0.69 8.10 1.28
C GLY A 111 0.84 7.92 2.80
N ASP A 112 1.76 7.05 3.23
CA ASP A 112 2.04 6.82 4.65
C ASP A 112 2.64 8.07 5.32
N ARG A 113 3.61 8.71 4.68
CA ARG A 113 4.25 9.94 5.16
C ARG A 113 3.26 11.06 5.37
N SER A 114 2.41 11.36 4.39
CA SER A 114 1.41 12.44 4.49
C SER A 114 0.47 12.23 5.69
N ARG A 115 0.02 10.99 5.91
CA ARG A 115 -0.83 10.64 7.05
C ARG A 115 -0.09 10.80 8.38
N LYS A 116 1.16 10.35 8.47
CA LYS A 116 1.95 10.42 9.71
C LYS A 116 2.42 11.82 10.05
N GLU A 117 2.76 12.63 9.05
CA GLU A 117 3.10 14.05 9.25
C GLU A 117 1.95 14.78 9.94
N MET A 118 0.69 14.49 9.61
CA MET A 118 -0.45 15.04 10.34
C MET A 118 -0.46 14.59 11.81
N LEU A 119 -0.24 13.31 12.10
CA LEU A 119 -0.18 12.83 13.48
C LEU A 119 0.94 13.50 14.29
N VAL A 120 2.11 13.69 13.69
CA VAL A 120 3.24 14.39 14.31
C VAL A 120 2.91 15.86 14.52
N ASN A 121 2.42 16.56 13.49
CA ASN A 121 2.12 18.00 13.54
C ASN A 121 1.09 18.36 14.61
N TYR A 122 0.17 17.44 14.91
CA TYR A 122 -0.85 17.59 15.95
C TYR A 122 -0.51 16.85 17.25
N GLY A 123 0.75 16.48 17.48
CA GLY A 123 1.21 15.94 18.77
C GLY A 123 0.59 14.59 19.17
N PHE A 124 0.16 13.77 18.21
CA PHE A 124 -0.28 12.40 18.47
C PHE A 124 0.89 11.41 18.53
N ARG A 125 2.00 11.70 17.83
CA ARG A 125 3.20 10.85 17.74
C ARG A 125 4.47 11.70 17.68
N LEU A 126 5.59 11.12 18.10
CA LEU A 126 6.92 11.70 17.95
C LEU A 126 7.36 11.75 16.48
N PRO A 127 8.28 12.65 16.11
CA PRO A 127 8.85 12.70 14.76
C PRO A 127 9.42 11.35 14.27
N SER A 128 10.06 10.58 15.16
CA SER A 128 10.55 9.22 14.88
C SER A 128 9.50 8.27 14.29
N ALA A 129 8.21 8.52 14.52
CA ALA A 129 7.15 7.69 13.96
C ALA A 129 7.12 7.73 12.42
N LEU A 130 7.71 8.76 11.81
CA LEU A 130 7.90 8.86 10.36
C LEU A 130 8.92 7.84 9.82
N ASP A 131 9.83 7.35 10.66
CA ASP A 131 10.86 6.37 10.29
C ASP A 131 10.40 4.91 10.44
N ASN A 132 9.23 4.71 11.05
CA ASN A 132 8.43 3.51 10.82
C ASN A 132 7.65 3.73 9.54
N ARG A 133 8.00 3.12 8.42
CA ARG A 133 7.39 3.47 7.12
C ARG A 133 7.55 2.36 6.09
N PRO A 134 6.78 2.36 5.00
CA PRO A 134 7.15 1.59 3.81
C PRO A 134 8.49 2.06 3.25
N LEU A 135 9.15 1.17 2.51
CA LEU A 135 10.31 1.52 1.70
C LEU A 135 9.91 2.53 0.62
N ARG A 136 10.84 3.44 0.33
CA ARG A 136 10.82 4.18 -0.93
C ARG A 136 11.15 3.22 -2.07
N ARG A 137 10.79 3.58 -3.29
CA ARG A 137 11.08 2.73 -4.46
C ARG A 137 12.57 2.45 -4.59
N GLU A 138 13.40 3.47 -4.38
CA GLU A 138 14.86 3.36 -4.51
C GLU A 138 15.46 2.45 -3.41
N GLU A 139 14.83 2.41 -2.24
CA GLU A 139 15.19 1.49 -1.15
C GLU A 139 14.70 0.07 -1.44
N PHE A 140 13.52 -0.10 -2.04
CA PHE A 140 13.08 -1.41 -2.52
C PHE A 140 14.04 -1.97 -3.60
N GLU A 141 14.42 -1.13 -4.56
CA GLU A 141 15.36 -1.47 -5.64
C GLU A 141 16.72 -1.93 -5.10
N SER A 142 17.19 -1.38 -3.99
CA SER A 142 18.46 -1.81 -3.39
C SER A 142 18.41 -3.22 -2.77
N HIS A 143 17.22 -3.77 -2.53
CA HIS A 143 17.04 -5.16 -2.07
C HIS A 143 16.93 -6.15 -3.23
N VAL A 144 16.83 -5.68 -4.47
CA VAL A 144 16.61 -6.56 -5.62
C VAL A 144 17.91 -7.25 -6.01
N HIS A 145 17.99 -8.57 -5.78
CA HIS A 145 19.02 -9.41 -6.37
C HIS A 145 18.64 -9.84 -7.80
N GLN A 146 17.52 -10.55 -7.92
CA GLN A 146 16.89 -10.88 -9.19
C GLN A 146 15.39 -10.63 -9.10
N ILE A 147 14.80 -10.16 -10.19
CA ILE A 147 13.38 -9.84 -10.27
C ILE A 147 12.78 -10.28 -11.60
N VAL A 148 11.57 -10.82 -11.54
CA VAL A 148 10.74 -11.15 -12.72
C VAL A 148 9.44 -10.38 -12.62
N TYR A 149 9.21 -9.50 -13.58
CA TYR A 149 7.96 -8.78 -13.75
C TYR A 149 7.00 -9.61 -14.58
N VAL A 150 5.82 -9.88 -14.06
CA VAL A 150 4.78 -10.66 -14.72
C VAL A 150 3.59 -9.75 -14.99
N SER A 151 3.28 -9.53 -16.27
CA SER A 151 2.07 -8.83 -16.67
C SER A 151 1.75 -9.05 -18.15
N ALA A 152 0.46 -9.02 -18.48
CA ALA A 152 0.00 -8.95 -19.88
C ALA A 152 0.29 -7.57 -20.52
N THR A 153 0.41 -6.52 -19.71
CA THR A 153 0.61 -5.13 -20.17
C THR A 153 1.74 -4.45 -19.38
N PRO A 154 3.01 -4.86 -19.52
CA PRO A 154 4.13 -4.28 -18.77
C PRO A 154 4.21 -2.75 -18.95
N GLY A 155 4.35 -2.04 -17.83
CA GLY A 155 4.41 -0.59 -17.77
C GLY A 155 5.76 -0.01 -18.21
N ASP A 156 5.86 1.31 -18.17
CA ASP A 156 7.08 2.03 -18.57
C ASP A 156 8.27 1.68 -17.66
N TYR A 157 8.02 1.53 -16.35
CA TYR A 157 9.07 1.22 -15.38
C TYR A 157 9.75 -0.11 -15.70
N GLU A 158 8.98 -1.17 -15.95
CA GLU A 158 9.52 -2.49 -16.25
C GLU A 158 10.33 -2.48 -17.55
N ARG A 159 9.87 -1.71 -18.56
CA ARG A 159 10.59 -1.52 -19.82
C ARG A 159 11.89 -0.73 -19.66
N GLU A 160 11.96 0.17 -18.69
CA GLU A 160 13.20 0.87 -18.34
C GLU A 160 14.20 -0.02 -17.58
N GLN A 161 13.73 -1.03 -16.84
CA GLN A 161 14.61 -1.91 -16.05
C GLN A 161 15.29 -3.00 -16.88
N THR A 162 14.70 -3.44 -17.99
CA THR A 162 15.25 -4.55 -18.79
C THR A 162 14.76 -4.53 -20.24
N ASP A 163 15.66 -4.88 -21.15
CA ASP A 163 15.33 -5.16 -22.56
C ASP A 163 14.85 -6.62 -22.77
N THR A 164 14.98 -7.47 -21.74
CA THR A 164 14.63 -8.90 -21.86
C THR A 164 13.15 -9.11 -21.58
N VAL A 165 12.41 -9.46 -22.63
CA VAL A 165 10.98 -9.80 -22.56
C VAL A 165 10.78 -11.26 -22.98
N ILE A 166 10.13 -12.04 -22.10
CA ILE A 166 9.73 -13.42 -22.39
C ILE A 166 8.22 -13.44 -22.61
N GLU A 167 7.81 -13.63 -23.87
CA GLU A 167 6.40 -13.65 -24.24
C GLU A 167 5.79 -15.05 -24.05
N GLN A 168 4.63 -15.10 -23.39
CA GLN A 168 3.82 -16.31 -23.27
C GLN A 168 2.38 -16.03 -23.71
N ILE A 169 2.16 -16.09 -25.03
CA ILE A 169 0.87 -15.76 -25.65
C ILE A 169 0.00 -17.02 -25.85
N ILE A 170 0.63 -18.18 -26.07
CA ILE A 170 -0.09 -19.44 -26.34
C ILE A 170 -0.70 -19.97 -25.05
N ARG A 171 -2.03 -20.02 -24.99
CA ARG A 171 -2.77 -20.61 -23.88
C ARG A 171 -2.80 -22.14 -24.01
N PRO A 172 -2.48 -22.92 -22.96
CA PRO A 172 -2.54 -24.39 -23.01
C PRO A 172 -3.91 -24.96 -23.39
N THR A 173 -4.98 -24.21 -23.14
CA THR A 173 -6.36 -24.58 -23.49
C THR A 173 -6.70 -24.37 -24.97
N GLY A 174 -5.86 -23.67 -25.73
CA GLY A 174 -6.14 -23.28 -27.11
C GLY A 174 -7.14 -22.13 -27.26
N LEU A 175 -7.53 -21.45 -26.18
CA LEU A 175 -8.41 -20.28 -26.24
C LEU A 175 -7.74 -19.13 -27.00
N LEU A 176 -8.46 -18.58 -27.97
CA LEU A 176 -8.03 -17.45 -28.78
C LEU A 176 -8.38 -16.12 -28.12
N ASP A 177 -7.65 -15.07 -28.51
CA ASP A 177 -8.06 -13.70 -28.19
C ASP A 177 -9.40 -13.39 -28.89
N PRO A 178 -10.29 -12.62 -28.25
CA PRO A 178 -11.60 -12.30 -28.80
C PRO A 178 -11.49 -11.34 -30.00
N GLU A 179 -12.46 -11.41 -30.91
CA GLU A 179 -12.61 -10.42 -31.97
C GLU A 179 -13.02 -9.06 -31.37
N VAL A 180 -12.52 -7.97 -31.97
CA VAL A 180 -12.79 -6.60 -31.52
C VAL A 180 -13.49 -5.83 -32.64
N GLU A 181 -14.65 -5.27 -32.34
CA GLU A 181 -15.44 -4.45 -33.25
C GLU A 181 -15.57 -3.01 -32.72
N VAL A 182 -15.53 -2.03 -33.64
CA VAL A 182 -15.76 -0.61 -33.32
C VAL A 182 -17.05 -0.16 -33.98
N ARG A 183 -18.03 0.28 -33.18
CA ARG A 183 -19.35 0.72 -33.62
C ARG A 183 -19.59 2.21 -33.30
N PRO A 184 -20.42 2.93 -34.07
CA PRO A 184 -20.77 4.33 -33.78
C PRO A 184 -21.52 4.50 -32.45
N THR A 185 -21.43 5.68 -31.85
CA THR A 185 -22.15 5.99 -30.60
C THR A 185 -23.65 6.18 -30.77
N MET A 186 -24.09 6.54 -31.98
CA MET A 186 -25.51 6.74 -32.28
C MET A 186 -26.25 5.40 -32.23
N GLY A 187 -27.23 5.27 -31.33
CA GLY A 187 -27.98 4.03 -31.13
C GLY A 187 -27.23 2.93 -30.34
N GLN A 188 -26.07 3.26 -29.74
CA GLN A 188 -25.23 2.25 -29.07
C GLN A 188 -25.92 1.47 -27.95
N ILE A 189 -26.88 2.07 -27.25
CA ILE A 189 -27.58 1.42 -26.13
C ILE A 189 -28.56 0.36 -26.64
N ASP A 190 -29.30 0.67 -27.70
CA ASP A 190 -30.23 -0.27 -28.34
C ASP A 190 -29.46 -1.41 -29.01
N ASP A 191 -28.35 -1.09 -29.68
CA ASP A 191 -27.42 -2.07 -30.26
C ASP A 191 -26.88 -3.03 -29.19
N LEU A 192 -26.39 -2.48 -28.07
CA LEU A 192 -25.87 -3.24 -26.93
C LEU A 192 -26.96 -4.11 -26.29
N LEU A 193 -28.19 -3.61 -26.14
CA LEU A 193 -29.32 -4.40 -25.64
C LEU A 193 -29.61 -5.60 -26.55
N GLY A 194 -29.59 -5.40 -27.87
CA GLY A 194 -29.70 -6.46 -28.87
C GLY A 194 -28.63 -7.52 -28.70
N GLU A 195 -27.36 -7.12 -28.61
CA GLU A 195 -26.24 -8.04 -28.40
C GLU A 195 -26.36 -8.82 -27.08
N ILE A 196 -26.74 -8.17 -25.97
CA ILE A 196 -26.95 -8.82 -24.67
C ILE A 196 -28.01 -9.92 -24.77
N ASN A 197 -29.11 -9.67 -25.48
CA ASN A 197 -30.17 -10.67 -25.66
C ASN A 197 -29.66 -11.88 -26.45
N VAL A 198 -28.90 -11.66 -27.52
CA VAL A 198 -28.27 -12.74 -28.30
C VAL A 198 -27.32 -13.59 -27.45
N ARG A 199 -26.52 -12.98 -26.55
CA ARG A 199 -25.66 -13.73 -25.60
C ARG A 199 -26.47 -14.48 -24.55
N THR A 200 -27.57 -13.89 -24.07
CA THR A 200 -28.43 -14.49 -23.06
C THR A 200 -29.10 -15.77 -23.58
N GLU A 201 -29.55 -15.78 -24.84
CA GLU A 201 -30.12 -16.98 -25.49
C GLU A 201 -29.12 -18.15 -25.54
N LYS A 202 -27.81 -17.85 -25.58
CA LYS A 202 -26.72 -18.85 -25.56
C LYS A 202 -26.21 -19.17 -24.16
N ASN A 203 -26.84 -18.64 -23.10
CA ASN A 203 -26.37 -18.74 -21.71
C ASN A 203 -24.93 -18.20 -21.51
N GLU A 204 -24.54 -17.20 -22.30
CA GLU A 204 -23.27 -16.46 -22.14
C GLU A 204 -23.47 -15.24 -21.19
N ARG A 205 -22.40 -14.51 -20.87
CA ARG A 205 -22.43 -13.34 -19.98
C ARG A 205 -21.76 -12.15 -20.65
N THR A 206 -22.18 -10.95 -20.28
CA THR A 206 -21.66 -9.69 -20.83
C THR A 206 -21.08 -8.83 -19.71
N PHE A 207 -19.87 -8.29 -19.93
CA PHE A 207 -19.30 -7.25 -19.10
C PHE A 207 -19.38 -5.91 -19.83
N ILE A 208 -19.74 -4.86 -19.10
CA ILE A 208 -19.89 -3.51 -19.63
C ILE A 208 -19.11 -2.56 -18.72
N THR A 209 -18.25 -1.75 -19.31
CA THR A 209 -17.47 -0.74 -18.60
C THR A 209 -17.93 0.65 -19.02
N THR A 210 -18.21 1.51 -18.05
CA THR A 210 -18.53 2.93 -18.28
C THR A 210 -17.48 3.82 -17.61
N LEU A 211 -17.49 5.11 -17.95
CA LEU A 211 -16.47 6.06 -17.45
C LEU A 211 -16.75 6.57 -16.03
N THR A 212 -18.00 6.55 -15.58
CA THR A 212 -18.38 7.12 -14.28
C THR A 212 -19.35 6.20 -13.53
N LYS A 213 -19.30 6.26 -12.20
CA LYS A 213 -20.25 5.55 -11.32
C LYS A 213 -21.70 5.85 -11.68
N LYS A 214 -22.02 7.13 -11.90
CA LYS A 214 -23.36 7.57 -12.28
C LYS A 214 -23.81 6.94 -13.61
N MET A 215 -22.94 6.90 -14.62
CA MET A 215 -23.27 6.24 -15.90
C MET A 215 -23.50 4.74 -15.73
N ALA A 216 -22.70 4.08 -14.87
CA ALA A 216 -22.90 2.66 -14.58
C ALA A 216 -24.26 2.41 -13.88
N GLU A 217 -24.62 3.26 -12.92
CA GLU A 217 -25.90 3.22 -12.20
C GLU A 217 -27.08 3.46 -13.16
N ASP A 218 -27.06 4.57 -13.90
CA ASP A 218 -28.11 4.93 -14.86
C ASP A 218 -28.32 3.83 -15.92
N LEU A 219 -27.22 3.28 -16.46
CA LEU A 219 -27.27 2.20 -17.45
C LEU A 219 -27.80 0.88 -16.86
N THR A 220 -27.41 0.58 -15.62
CA THR A 220 -27.90 -0.61 -14.92
C THR A 220 -29.41 -0.54 -14.70
N ASP A 221 -29.93 0.62 -14.31
CA ASP A 221 -31.37 0.79 -14.08
C ASP A 221 -32.16 0.77 -15.38
N TYR A 222 -31.67 1.41 -16.44
CA TYR A 222 -32.26 1.28 -17.78
C TYR A 222 -32.37 -0.19 -18.22
N PHE A 223 -31.30 -0.98 -18.07
CA PHE A 223 -31.33 -2.39 -18.44
C PHE A 223 -32.27 -3.24 -17.57
N LYS A 224 -32.42 -2.92 -16.28
CA LYS A 224 -33.44 -3.57 -15.43
C LYS A 224 -34.85 -3.28 -15.93
N GLU A 225 -35.14 -2.03 -16.31
CA GLU A 225 -36.45 -1.66 -16.87
C GLU A 225 -36.77 -2.42 -18.16
N MET A 226 -35.74 -2.68 -18.98
CA MET A 226 -35.85 -3.51 -20.19
C MET A 226 -35.83 -5.02 -19.91
N GLY A 227 -35.82 -5.45 -18.65
CA GLY A 227 -35.94 -6.86 -18.24
C GLY A 227 -34.62 -7.65 -18.21
N VAL A 228 -33.47 -6.99 -18.37
CA VAL A 228 -32.15 -7.63 -18.32
C VAL A 228 -31.76 -7.93 -16.87
N LYS A 229 -31.23 -9.13 -16.62
CA LYS A 229 -30.66 -9.52 -15.31
C LYS A 229 -29.26 -8.93 -15.17
N VAL A 230 -29.17 -7.74 -14.59
CA VAL A 230 -27.91 -6.97 -14.48
C VAL A 230 -27.58 -6.60 -13.03
N LYS A 231 -26.28 -6.50 -12.71
CA LYS A 231 -25.77 -5.93 -11.47
C LYS A 231 -24.61 -4.99 -11.75
N TYR A 232 -24.55 -3.92 -10.96
CA TYR A 232 -23.46 -2.95 -10.94
C TYR A 232 -22.37 -3.37 -9.94
N MET A 233 -21.11 -3.12 -10.31
CA MET A 233 -19.91 -3.34 -9.48
C MET A 233 -18.96 -2.14 -9.67
N HIS A 234 -18.40 -1.61 -8.59
CA HIS A 234 -17.44 -0.49 -8.58
C HIS A 234 -16.42 -0.60 -7.46
#